data_AF-A0A0M0G4A4-F1
#
_entry.id   AF-A0A0M0G4A4-F1
#
_cell.length_a   1.000
_cell.length_b   1.000
_cell.length_c   1.000
_cell.angle_alpha   90.00
_cell.angle_beta   90.00
_cell.angle_gamma   90.00
#
_symmetry.space_group_name_H-M   'P 1'
#
loop_
_entity.id
_entity.type
_entity.pdbx_description
1 polymer ?
#
loop_
_entity_poly.entity_id
_entity_poly.type
_entity_poly.pdbx_seq_one_letter_code
_entity_poly.pdbx_strand_id
1 'polypeptide(L)'
;MYKYTLCFIQRNDEILMLNRDKPPVLGLWNGVGGKMNDGETPAACILREIAEETGLHIAPEHIQDKGTVSWNTDDGTTGGMHLFTAVIASDVPYSTPIRTLEGILDWKSIDWLLMDRNHGVGCMIPHYFRRMLQEKNRFHHRFTMENGSVCAYSYEEIPACEGTIFVQT
;
A
#
# COMPACT_ATOMS: atom_id res chain seq x y z
N MET A 1 11.20 -3.78 -12.50
CA MET A 1 9.82 -3.46 -12.07
C MET A 1 9.44 -4.43 -10.97
N TYR A 2 8.87 -3.94 -9.85
CA TYR A 2 8.45 -4.81 -8.75
C TYR A 2 7.19 -5.57 -9.14
N LYS A 3 6.90 -6.71 -8.49
CA LYS A 3 5.81 -7.62 -8.89
C LYS A 3 4.53 -7.47 -8.07
N TYR A 4 4.52 -6.60 -7.07
CA TYR A 4 3.42 -6.48 -6.12
C TYR A 4 2.92 -5.04 -6.04
N THR A 5 1.67 -4.88 -5.63
CA THR A 5 1.03 -3.60 -5.37
C THR A 5 0.45 -3.59 -3.96
N LEU A 6 0.35 -2.40 -3.36
CA LEU A 6 -0.28 -2.19 -2.07
C LEU A 6 -0.98 -0.84 -2.06
N CYS A 7 -2.22 -0.79 -1.56
CA CYS A 7 -3.02 0.42 -1.43
C CYS A 7 -3.51 0.61 0.00
N PHE A 8 -3.47 1.86 0.45
CA PHE A 8 -4.19 2.32 1.65
C PHE A 8 -5.42 3.12 1.20
N ILE A 9 -6.59 2.54 1.42
CA ILE A 9 -7.88 3.15 1.05
C ILE A 9 -8.39 3.94 2.26
N GLN A 10 -8.42 5.26 2.14
CA GLN A 10 -8.84 6.17 3.18
C GLN A 10 -10.32 6.53 3.06
N ARG A 11 -11.00 6.55 4.21
CA ARG A 11 -12.32 7.19 4.38
C ARG A 11 -12.30 7.95 5.71
N ASN A 12 -12.53 9.26 5.66
CA ASN A 12 -12.37 10.14 6.82
C ASN A 12 -10.96 9.96 7.44
N ASP A 13 -10.88 9.75 8.76
CA ASP A 13 -9.64 9.54 9.51
C ASP A 13 -9.30 8.06 9.70
N GLU A 14 -9.81 7.19 8.82
CA GLU A 14 -9.60 5.74 8.88
C GLU A 14 -9.08 5.19 7.56
N ILE A 15 -8.34 4.09 7.65
CA ILE A 15 -7.90 3.28 6.51
C ILE A 15 -8.58 1.92 6.58
N LEU A 16 -9.05 1.42 5.43
CA LEU A 16 -9.48 0.05 5.30
C LEU A 16 -8.25 -0.86 5.27
N MET A 17 -8.08 -1.66 6.31
CA MET A 17 -6.93 -2.55 6.48
C MET A 17 -7.38 -4.01 6.43
N LEU A 18 -6.50 -4.88 5.94
CA LEU A 18 -6.68 -6.32 5.91
C LEU A 18 -5.80 -6.98 6.98
N ASN A 19 -6.41 -7.63 7.97
CA ASN A 19 -5.71 -8.56 8.85
C ASN A 19 -5.54 -9.89 8.13
N ARG A 20 -4.31 -10.28 7.81
CA ARG A 20 -4.05 -11.34 6.84
C ARG A 20 -4.08 -12.73 7.45
N ASP A 21 -4.75 -13.67 6.77
CA ASP A 21 -4.72 -15.11 7.07
C ASP A 21 -3.58 -15.84 6.34
N LYS A 22 -2.74 -15.12 5.57
CA LYS A 22 -1.66 -15.70 4.75
C LYS A 22 -0.31 -14.96 4.90
N PRO A 23 0.83 -15.68 4.77
CA PRO A 23 2.16 -15.08 4.67
C PRO A 23 2.25 -13.98 3.57
N PRO A 24 3.26 -13.08 3.62
CA PRO A 24 4.40 -13.05 4.55
C PRO A 24 4.11 -12.40 5.91
N VAL A 25 2.99 -11.68 6.06
CA VAL A 25 2.64 -10.91 7.27
C VAL A 25 1.38 -11.47 7.94
N LEU A 26 1.36 -12.80 8.12
CA LEU A 26 0.26 -13.54 8.75
C LEU A 26 -0.10 -12.92 10.12
N GLY A 27 -1.39 -12.66 10.34
CA GLY A 27 -1.93 -12.08 11.57
C GLY A 27 -1.73 -10.57 11.73
N LEU A 28 -0.97 -9.92 10.85
CA LEU A 28 -0.76 -8.47 10.87
C LEU A 28 -1.76 -7.76 9.96
N TRP A 29 -2.08 -6.52 10.32
CA TRP A 29 -2.85 -5.59 9.49
C TRP A 29 -1.96 -4.99 8.40
N ASN A 30 -2.43 -5.04 7.17
CA ASN A 30 -1.75 -4.48 6.01
C ASN A 30 -2.73 -3.68 5.12
N GLY A 31 -2.19 -2.95 4.16
CA GLY A 31 -2.99 -2.44 3.04
C GLY A 31 -3.54 -3.58 2.17
N VAL A 32 -4.43 -3.20 1.26
CA VAL A 32 -5.05 -4.09 0.27
C VAL A 32 -4.15 -4.17 -0.97
N GLY A 33 -4.02 -5.35 -1.57
CA GLY A 33 -3.19 -5.50 -2.77
C GLY A 33 -2.60 -6.89 -2.93
N GLY A 34 -1.90 -7.09 -4.04
CA GLY A 34 -1.44 -8.42 -4.40
C GLY A 34 -0.42 -8.41 -5.52
N LYS A 35 -0.34 -9.55 -6.21
CA LYS A 35 0.68 -9.82 -7.22
C LYS A 35 0.15 -9.39 -8.59
N MET A 36 1.00 -8.73 -9.37
CA MET A 36 0.68 -8.40 -10.76
C MET A 36 0.67 -9.66 -11.63
N ASN A 37 -0.30 -9.70 -12.54
CA ASN A 37 -0.34 -10.66 -13.64
C ASN A 37 0.67 -10.30 -14.74
N ASP A 38 0.98 -11.25 -15.61
CA ASP A 38 1.92 -11.02 -16.72
C ASP A 38 1.38 -9.95 -17.67
N GLY A 39 2.18 -8.91 -17.91
CA GLY A 39 1.79 -7.76 -18.74
C GLY A 39 0.86 -6.74 -18.06
N GLU A 40 0.47 -6.96 -16.80
CA GLU A 40 -0.39 -6.05 -16.04
C GLU A 40 0.40 -4.83 -15.55
N THR A 41 -0.17 -3.63 -15.72
CA THR A 41 0.42 -2.41 -15.16
C THR A 41 0.18 -2.35 -13.64
N PRO A 42 1.04 -1.67 -12.86
CA PRO A 42 0.81 -1.52 -11.43
C PRO A 42 -0.56 -0.90 -11.08
N ALA A 43 -0.99 0.09 -11.86
CA ALA A 43 -2.29 0.73 -11.70
C ALA A 43 -3.46 -0.23 -11.99
N ALA A 44 -3.37 -1.02 -13.07
CA ALA A 44 -4.39 -2.02 -13.39
C ALA A 44 -4.46 -3.13 -12.33
N CYS A 45 -3.30 -3.60 -11.86
CA CYS A 45 -3.22 -4.60 -10.80
C CYS A 45 -3.90 -4.10 -9.52
N ILE A 46 -3.56 -2.90 -9.03
CA ILE A 46 -4.13 -2.46 -7.76
C ILE A 46 -5.64 -2.23 -7.83
N LEU A 47 -6.17 -1.78 -8.97
CA LEU A 47 -7.62 -1.65 -9.16
C LEU A 47 -8.33 -3.01 -9.13
N ARG A 48 -7.73 -4.04 -9.75
CA ARG A 48 -8.24 -5.42 -9.69
C ARG A 48 -8.20 -5.96 -8.27
N GLU A 49 -7.07 -5.86 -7.59
CA GLU A 49 -6.89 -6.36 -6.21
C GLU A 49 -7.85 -5.68 -5.22
N ILE A 50 -8.08 -4.36 -5.35
CA ILE A 50 -9.08 -3.66 -4.55
C ILE A 50 -10.47 -4.25 -4.77
N ALA A 51 -10.87 -4.48 -6.02
CA ALA A 51 -12.16 -5.06 -6.34
C ALA A 51 -12.30 -6.50 -5.81
N GLU A 52 -11.26 -7.33 -5.98
CA GLU A 52 -11.26 -8.73 -5.55
C GLU A 52 -11.28 -8.89 -4.03
N GLU A 53 -10.45 -8.13 -3.30
CA GLU A 53 -10.34 -8.27 -1.84
C GLU A 53 -11.46 -7.54 -1.09
N THR A 54 -11.94 -6.41 -1.60
CA THR A 54 -12.86 -5.52 -0.86
C THR A 54 -14.25 -5.39 -1.47
N GLY A 55 -14.43 -5.74 -2.75
CA GLY A 55 -15.66 -5.45 -3.50
C GLY A 55 -15.85 -3.96 -3.84
N LEU A 56 -14.90 -3.09 -3.51
CA LEU A 56 -14.95 -1.67 -3.90
C LEU A 56 -14.50 -1.51 -5.35
N HIS A 57 -15.22 -0.67 -6.09
CA HIS A 57 -14.85 -0.25 -7.43
C HIS A 57 -14.41 1.20 -7.41
N ILE A 58 -13.09 1.42 -7.47
CA ILE A 58 -12.48 2.76 -7.45
C ILE A 58 -12.11 3.14 -8.89
N ALA A 59 -12.46 4.35 -9.31
CA ALA A 59 -12.09 4.84 -10.63
C ALA A 59 -10.57 5.15 -10.69
N PRO A 60 -9.89 4.94 -11.83
CA PRO A 60 -8.44 5.16 -11.95
C PRO A 60 -7.95 6.55 -11.50
N GLU A 61 -8.76 7.58 -11.67
CA GLU A 61 -8.49 8.96 -11.25
C GLU A 61 -8.49 9.16 -9.72
N HIS A 62 -9.05 8.22 -8.96
CA HIS A 62 -9.12 8.26 -7.50
C HIS A 62 -8.01 7.46 -6.81
N ILE A 63 -7.17 6.75 -7.57
CA ILE A 63 -5.94 6.15 -7.06
C ILE A 63 -4.75 7.08 -7.32
N GLN A 64 -3.85 7.18 -6.36
CA GLN A 64 -2.62 7.95 -6.48
C GLN A 64 -1.42 7.02 -6.36
N ASP A 65 -0.52 7.05 -7.34
CA ASP A 65 0.79 6.42 -7.27
C ASP A 65 1.65 7.19 -6.27
N LYS A 66 2.17 6.49 -5.25
CA LYS A 66 3.03 7.04 -4.19
C LYS A 66 4.49 6.59 -4.31
N GLY A 67 4.84 5.94 -5.40
CA GLY A 67 6.15 5.39 -5.67
C GLY A 67 6.24 3.92 -5.27
N THR A 68 7.31 3.56 -4.59
CA THR A 68 7.68 2.15 -4.39
C THR A 68 8.37 1.93 -3.06
N VAL A 69 8.33 0.70 -2.59
CA VAL A 69 9.21 0.21 -1.52
C VAL A 69 10.02 -0.97 -2.02
N SER A 70 11.28 -1.05 -1.58
CA SER A 70 12.14 -2.21 -1.76
C SER A 70 12.76 -2.64 -0.45
N TRP A 71 13.08 -3.92 -0.35
CA TRP A 71 13.77 -4.48 0.79
C TRP A 71 14.83 -5.49 0.35
N ASN A 72 15.90 -5.54 1.13
CA ASN A 72 16.90 -6.61 1.10
C ASN A 72 16.92 -7.28 2.47
N THR A 73 17.15 -8.58 2.50
CA THR A 73 17.26 -9.39 3.73
C THR A 73 18.69 -9.92 3.90
N ASP A 74 19.01 -10.35 5.11
CA ASP A 74 20.30 -10.94 5.50
C ASP A 74 20.65 -12.24 4.74
N ASP A 75 19.64 -12.99 4.29
CA ASP A 75 19.83 -14.17 3.44
C ASP A 75 20.05 -13.84 1.93
N GLY A 76 20.07 -12.54 1.59
CA GLY A 76 20.24 -12.05 0.22
C GLY A 76 18.94 -11.97 -0.59
N THR A 77 17.78 -12.33 -0.02
CA THR A 77 16.49 -12.16 -0.69
C THR A 77 16.16 -10.70 -0.84
N THR A 78 15.74 -10.30 -2.04
CA THR A 78 15.32 -8.94 -2.36
C THR A 78 13.87 -8.93 -2.84
N GLY A 79 13.18 -7.84 -2.57
CA GLY A 79 11.79 -7.66 -3.01
C GLY A 79 11.40 -6.20 -3.09
N GLY A 80 10.16 -5.99 -3.51
CA GLY A 80 9.57 -4.66 -3.57
C GLY A 80 8.12 -4.68 -4.00
N MET A 81 7.46 -3.54 -3.85
CA MET A 81 6.08 -3.32 -4.27
C MET A 81 5.86 -1.86 -4.70
N HIS A 82 4.85 -1.66 -5.53
CA HIS A 82 4.31 -0.36 -5.92
C HIS A 82 3.28 0.10 -4.89
N LEU A 83 3.37 1.35 -4.46
CA LEU A 83 2.56 1.90 -3.39
C LEU A 83 1.50 2.85 -3.94
N PHE A 84 0.28 2.69 -3.45
CA PHE A 84 -0.86 3.50 -3.83
C PHE A 84 -1.64 4.00 -2.61
N THR A 85 -2.38 5.08 -2.80
CA THR A 85 -3.44 5.52 -1.90
C THR A 85 -4.71 5.75 -2.69
N ALA A 86 -5.86 5.53 -2.07
CA ALA A 86 -7.15 5.92 -2.61
C ALA A 86 -7.96 6.65 -1.53
N VAL A 87 -8.86 7.54 -1.94
CA VAL A 87 -9.82 8.18 -1.02
C VAL A 87 -11.22 7.86 -1.52
N ILE A 88 -12.09 7.37 -0.64
CA ILE A 88 -13.50 7.18 -0.94
C ILE A 88 -14.36 8.16 -0.14
N ALA A 89 -15.53 8.50 -0.66
CA ALA A 89 -16.45 9.42 0.01
C ALA A 89 -17.01 8.81 1.31
N SER A 90 -17.32 9.69 2.27
CA SER A 90 -17.75 9.30 3.63
C SER A 90 -19.12 8.63 3.67
N ASP A 91 -19.96 8.89 2.67
CA ASP A 91 -21.30 8.35 2.50
C ASP A 91 -21.32 7.01 1.74
N VAL A 92 -20.17 6.53 1.22
CA VAL A 92 -20.05 5.21 0.62
C VAL A 92 -20.31 4.15 1.70
N PRO A 93 -21.41 3.37 1.60
CA PRO A 93 -21.75 2.37 2.61
C PRO A 93 -20.75 1.23 2.54
N TYR A 94 -20.03 1.02 3.64
CA TYR A 94 -19.07 -0.07 3.77
C TYR A 94 -18.94 -0.47 5.24
N SER A 95 -19.65 -1.52 5.62
CA SER A 95 -19.77 -1.99 7.01
C SER A 95 -18.73 -3.07 7.30
N THR A 96 -17.92 -2.87 8.34
CA THR A 96 -16.88 -3.81 8.77
C THR A 96 -17.09 -4.22 10.23
N PRO A 97 -16.48 -5.32 10.72
CA PRO A 97 -15.53 -6.22 10.05
C PRO A 97 -16.17 -7.10 8.95
N ILE A 98 -15.42 -7.41 7.89
CA ILE A 98 -15.82 -8.34 6.82
C ILE A 98 -14.80 -9.47 6.72
N ARG A 99 -15.25 -10.73 6.72
CA ARG A 99 -14.40 -11.89 6.42
C ARG A 99 -14.26 -12.04 4.90
N THR A 100 -13.04 -12.23 4.44
CA THR A 100 -12.69 -12.52 3.03
C THR A 100 -11.91 -13.83 2.94
N LEU A 101 -11.51 -14.22 1.72
CA LEU A 101 -10.60 -15.36 1.50
C LEU A 101 -9.15 -15.06 1.94
N GLU A 102 -8.81 -13.79 2.14
CA GLU A 102 -7.46 -13.33 2.49
C GLU A 102 -7.33 -12.93 3.96
N GLY A 103 -8.44 -12.74 4.67
CA GLY A 103 -8.41 -12.31 6.07
C GLY A 103 -9.67 -11.58 6.55
N ILE A 104 -9.47 -10.63 7.47
CA ILE A 104 -10.54 -9.75 7.98
C ILE A 104 -10.26 -8.33 7.52
N LEU A 105 -11.18 -7.74 6.78
CA LEU A 105 -11.19 -6.31 6.47
C LEU A 105 -11.84 -5.53 7.62
N ASP A 106 -11.19 -4.47 8.06
CA ASP A 106 -11.75 -3.56 9.06
C ASP A 106 -11.16 -2.16 8.95
N TRP A 107 -11.95 -1.16 9.35
CA TRP A 107 -11.48 0.22 9.43
C TRP A 107 -10.57 0.39 10.63
N LYS A 108 -9.40 1.00 10.40
CA LYS A 108 -8.44 1.36 11.44
C LYS A 108 -8.16 2.85 11.38
N SER A 109 -8.31 3.53 12.53
CA SER A 109 -7.96 4.94 12.63
C SER A 109 -6.52 5.18 12.21
N ILE A 110 -6.27 6.27 11.50
CA ILE A 110 -4.92 6.72 11.12
C ILE A 110 -4.05 6.91 12.38
N ASP A 111 -4.62 7.40 13.48
CA ASP A 111 -3.91 7.56 14.75
C ASP A 111 -3.35 6.23 15.25
N TRP A 112 -4.18 5.17 15.32
CA TRP A 112 -3.72 3.83 15.69
C TRP A 112 -2.61 3.32 14.77
N LEU A 113 -2.72 3.53 13.46
CA LEU A 113 -1.69 3.13 12.48
C LEU A 113 -0.37 3.88 12.66
N LEU A 114 -0.42 5.10 13.19
CA LEU A 114 0.74 5.96 13.42
C LEU A 114 1.27 5.89 14.86
N MET A 115 0.67 5.08 15.75
CA MET A 115 1.15 4.91 17.11
C MET A 115 2.57 4.32 17.12
N ASP A 116 3.41 4.89 17.97
CA ASP A 116 4.73 4.35 18.23
C ASP A 116 4.63 2.91 18.73
N ARG A 117 5.53 2.04 18.24
CA ARG A 117 5.58 0.61 18.61
C ARG A 117 4.29 -0.15 18.29
N ASN A 118 3.56 0.25 17.25
CA ASN A 118 2.45 -0.56 16.74
C ASN A 118 2.99 -1.87 16.11
N HIS A 119 2.89 -2.97 16.85
CA HIS A 119 3.28 -4.31 16.38
C HIS A 119 2.14 -5.04 15.64
N GLY A 120 0.97 -4.42 15.50
CA GLY A 120 -0.17 -4.97 14.80
C GLY A 120 -0.10 -4.81 13.28
N VAL A 121 0.88 -4.08 12.75
CA VAL A 121 1.07 -3.81 11.31
C VAL A 121 2.40 -4.37 10.81
N GLY A 122 2.54 -4.55 9.50
CA GLY A 122 3.81 -4.91 8.89
C GLY A 122 4.92 -3.91 9.29
N CYS A 123 6.08 -4.41 9.71
CA CYS A 123 7.14 -3.60 10.35
C CYS A 123 7.68 -2.45 9.48
N MET A 124 7.52 -2.49 8.15
CA MET A 124 7.89 -1.39 7.26
C MET A 124 6.87 -0.25 7.21
N ILE A 125 5.58 -0.53 7.43
CA ILE A 125 4.47 0.43 7.25
C ILE A 125 4.70 1.73 8.04
N PRO A 126 5.06 1.69 9.35
CA PRO A 126 5.24 2.92 10.13
C PRO A 126 6.28 3.90 9.57
N HIS A 127 7.25 3.43 8.79
CA HIS A 127 8.34 4.26 8.27
C HIS A 127 7.95 5.12 7.06
N TYR A 128 7.07 4.61 6.20
CA TYR A 128 6.66 5.28 4.96
C TYR A 128 5.22 5.80 5.00
N PHE A 129 4.35 5.22 5.83
CA PHE A 129 2.90 5.45 5.79
C PHE A 129 2.50 6.91 6.05
N ARG A 130 3.10 7.56 7.07
CA ARG A 130 2.85 8.98 7.36
C ARG A 130 3.13 9.86 6.14
N ARG A 131 4.26 9.61 5.47
CA ARG A 131 4.67 10.35 4.27
C ARG A 131 3.73 10.10 3.11
N MET A 132 3.32 8.86 2.89
CA MET A 132 2.32 8.55 1.86
C MET A 132 1.03 9.34 2.09
N LEU A 133 0.54 9.49 3.32
CA LEU A 133 -0.69 10.24 3.56
C LEU A 133 -0.53 11.76 3.38
N GLN A 134 0.61 12.32 3.77
CA GLN A 134 0.80 13.77 3.86
C GLN A 134 1.38 14.40 2.59
N GLU A 135 2.23 13.68 1.86
CA GLU A 135 3.01 14.23 0.75
C GLU A 135 2.41 13.84 -0.60
N LYS A 136 2.34 14.77 -1.54
CA LYS A 136 1.83 14.51 -2.90
C LYS A 136 2.86 13.83 -3.81
N ASN A 137 4.14 13.95 -3.45
CA ASN A 137 5.26 13.47 -4.23
C ASN A 137 5.36 11.94 -4.15
N ARG A 138 6.10 11.35 -5.09
CA ARG A 138 6.38 9.92 -5.14
C ARG A 138 7.73 9.67 -4.50
N PHE A 139 7.87 8.56 -3.79
CA PHE A 139 9.11 8.21 -3.11
C PHE A 139 9.51 6.77 -3.39
N HIS A 140 10.82 6.52 -3.44
CA HIS A 140 11.37 5.18 -3.35
C HIS A 140 11.87 4.97 -1.93
N HIS A 141 11.20 4.07 -1.20
CA HIS A 141 11.54 3.68 0.16
C HIS A 141 12.43 2.43 0.14
N ARG A 142 13.60 2.48 0.80
CA ARG A 142 14.56 1.36 0.87
C ARG A 142 14.68 0.86 2.29
N PHE A 143 14.54 -0.46 2.45
CA PHE A 143 14.70 -1.15 3.71
C PHE A 143 15.83 -2.19 3.65
N THR A 144 16.59 -2.28 4.73
CA THR A 144 17.42 -3.45 5.03
C THR A 144 16.77 -4.18 6.19
N MET A 145 16.53 -5.47 6.01
CA MET A 145 15.84 -6.35 6.93
C MET A 145 16.83 -7.37 7.49
N GLU A 146 16.80 -7.63 8.79
CA GLU A 146 17.51 -8.77 9.40
C GLU A 146 16.57 -9.44 10.39
N ASN A 147 16.50 -10.78 10.37
CA ASN A 147 15.63 -11.54 11.27
C ASN A 147 14.17 -11.04 11.32
N GLY A 148 13.63 -10.61 10.17
CA GLY A 148 12.25 -10.08 10.04
C GLY A 148 12.04 -8.66 10.57
N SER A 149 13.08 -7.98 11.02
CA SER A 149 13.02 -6.61 11.56
C SER A 149 13.73 -5.60 10.66
N VAL A 150 13.30 -4.34 10.70
CA VAL A 150 13.93 -3.24 9.95
C VAL A 150 15.22 -2.82 10.65
N CYS A 151 16.36 -3.01 9.99
CA CYS A 151 17.67 -2.58 10.49
C CYS A 151 18.11 -1.23 9.91
N ALA A 152 17.72 -0.93 8.67
CA ALA A 152 17.97 0.36 8.05
C ALA A 152 16.78 0.80 7.20
N TYR A 153 16.54 2.12 7.17
CA TYR A 153 15.52 2.74 6.35
C TYR A 153 16.07 4.03 5.73
N SER A 154 15.83 4.21 4.43
CA SER A 154 16.09 5.46 3.70
C SER A 154 15.00 5.68 2.66
N TYR A 155 14.89 6.91 2.16
CA TYR A 155 13.99 7.23 1.07
C TYR A 155 14.59 8.30 0.17
N GLU A 156 14.14 8.31 -1.09
CA GLU A 156 14.44 9.37 -2.04
C GLU A 156 13.16 9.74 -2.81
N GLU A 157 13.05 11.00 -3.19
CA GLU A 157 11.95 11.45 -4.05
C GLU A 157 12.16 10.91 -5.47
N ILE A 158 11.09 10.41 -6.08
CA ILE A 158 11.04 10.02 -7.49
C ILE A 158 10.41 11.20 -8.24
N PRO A 159 11.18 11.92 -9.08
CA PRO A 159 10.63 13.01 -9.88
C PRO A 159 9.45 12.52 -10.73
N ALA A 160 8.46 13.37 -10.92
CA ALA A 160 7.48 13.14 -11.97
C ALA A 160 8.23 13.02 -13.30
N CYS A 161 7.91 12.02 -14.13
CA CYS A 161 8.46 11.97 -15.48
C CYS A 161 8.00 13.24 -16.21
N GLU A 162 8.92 14.18 -16.46
CA GLU A 162 8.69 15.25 -17.43
C GLU A 162 8.55 14.60 -18.81
N GLY A 163 7.32 14.42 -19.30
CA GLY A 163 7.14 13.70 -20.56
C GLY A 163 5.70 13.37 -20.95
N THR A 164 4.84 14.38 -21.09
CA THR A 164 3.87 14.44 -22.20
C THR A 164 3.54 15.91 -22.42
N ILE A 165 4.31 16.57 -23.29
CA ILE A 165 3.85 17.80 -23.94
C ILE A 165 2.64 17.35 -24.76
N PHE A 166 1.43 17.70 -24.32
CA PHE A 166 0.29 17.72 -25.22
C PHE A 166 0.61 18.79 -26.27
N VAL A 167 1.08 18.36 -27.44
CA VAL A 167 1.05 19.21 -28.62
C VAL A 167 -0.42 19.37 -28.94
N GLN A 168 -0.99 20.51 -28.56
CA GLN A 168 -2.24 20.97 -29.15
C GLN A 168 -1.96 21.27 -30.62
N THR A 169 -2.46 20.42 -31.51
CA THR A 169 -2.83 20.78 -32.89
C THR A 169 -4.02 19.95 -33.31
#